data_AF-A0A850Z0U6-F1
#
_entry.id   AF-A0A850Z0U6-F1
#
_cell.length_a   1.000
_cell.length_b   1.000
_cell.length_c   1.000
_cell.angle_alpha   90.00
_cell.angle_beta   90.00
_cell.angle_gamma   90.00
#
_symmetry.space_group_name_H-M   'P 1'
#
loop_
_entity.id
_entity.type
_entity.pdbx_description
1 polymer ?
#
loop_
_entity_poly.entity_id
_entity_poly.type
_entity_poly.pdbx_seq_one_letter_code
_entity_poly.pdbx_strand_id
1 'polypeptide(L)'
;MALLTGNADPEFSSCSFNNLENLCEVQTKKGFFYKKAKLLHPGEDLCCLARLDDQSRFVIINVGGIKYKIPWTTLENCPLTRLGKLKSCNNYDEIMDICDDYDVSCNEFFFDRNPSAFRTIMTFLTAGKLRLLREMCALSFQEELVYWGIEEDHLEWCCKKRLRQKEEEAAEARLFEREMVFNEATQCAFQDSSRLSLCMRKLRDMVENPHSGIPGKIFACISISFVAITAVSLCISTMPDVREEEDRGECSRKCYDIFVLETVCVAWFSFEFLLRSIQAENKCAFLKTPLNIIDILAILPFYISLIVDVVSTKNSSRPGGGAGNKYLERVGLVLRFLRALRIL
;
A
#
# COMPACT_ATOMS: atom_id res chain seq x y z
N MET A 1 -11.48 -13.69 -48.63
CA MET A 1 -11.45 -12.28 -48.17
C MET A 1 -11.47 -12.34 -46.65
N ALA A 2 -10.38 -12.41 -45.89
CA ALA A 2 -9.18 -11.56 -45.88
C ALA A 2 -9.56 -10.08 -45.88
N LEU A 3 -9.62 -9.46 -44.69
CA LEU A 3 -9.20 -8.09 -44.44
C LEU A 3 -8.83 -7.94 -42.94
N LEU A 4 -7.58 -7.53 -42.75
CA LEU A 4 -6.91 -7.09 -41.52
C LEU A 4 -7.25 -5.63 -41.23
N THR A 5 -7.25 -5.25 -39.96
CA THR A 5 -6.65 -4.04 -39.34
C THR A 5 -7.04 -4.05 -37.85
N GLY A 6 -6.25 -3.68 -36.85
CA GLY A 6 -4.94 -3.03 -36.79
C GLY A 6 -4.83 -2.27 -35.46
N ASN A 7 -4.17 -2.89 -34.48
CA ASN A 7 -3.32 -2.39 -33.38
C ASN A 7 -3.65 -1.11 -32.58
N ALA A 8 -3.47 -1.20 -31.24
CA ALA A 8 -2.73 -0.21 -30.42
C ALA A 8 -2.39 -0.80 -29.03
N ASP A 9 -1.25 -1.49 -28.93
CA ASP A 9 -0.54 -1.72 -27.66
C ASP A 9 0.33 -0.49 -27.33
N PRO A 10 0.43 -0.04 -26.06
CA PRO A 10 1.28 1.09 -25.70
C PRO A 10 2.77 0.71 -25.69
N GLU A 11 3.54 1.59 -26.33
CA GLU A 11 4.98 1.55 -26.54
C GLU A 11 5.79 1.45 -25.24
N PHE A 12 6.63 0.42 -25.12
CA PHE A 12 7.75 0.40 -24.18
C PHE A 12 8.90 1.21 -24.81
N SER A 13 9.30 2.31 -24.17
CA SER A 13 10.46 3.08 -24.61
C SER A 13 11.74 2.26 -24.41
N SER A 14 12.52 2.15 -25.49
CA SER A 14 13.86 1.58 -25.49
C SER A 14 14.83 2.61 -24.91
N CYS A 15 15.25 2.44 -23.66
CA CYS A 15 16.35 3.21 -23.11
C CYS A 15 17.67 2.53 -23.43
N SER A 16 18.53 3.25 -24.16
CA SER A 16 19.83 2.84 -24.65
C SER A 16 20.77 2.49 -23.50
N PHE A 17 21.37 1.29 -23.60
CA PHE A 17 22.47 0.83 -22.77
C PHE A 17 23.68 1.76 -22.93
N ASN A 18 24.20 2.28 -21.82
CA ASN A 18 25.60 2.66 -21.71
C ASN A 18 26.27 1.75 -20.70
N ASN A 19 27.24 1.00 -21.20
CA ASN A 19 28.16 0.15 -20.44
C ASN A 19 28.82 0.95 -19.31
N LEU A 20 28.71 0.46 -18.07
CA LEU A 20 29.77 0.62 -17.10
C LEU A 20 29.96 -0.67 -16.33
N GLU A 21 31.20 -1.13 -16.38
CA GLU A 21 31.74 -2.44 -16.07
C GLU A 21 31.58 -2.90 -14.61
N ASN A 22 31.70 -4.23 -14.46
CA ASN A 22 31.97 -5.02 -13.24
C ASN A 22 30.77 -5.52 -12.43
N LEU A 23 30.00 -6.42 -13.04
CA LEU A 23 29.42 -7.55 -12.31
C LEU A 23 30.09 -8.82 -12.82
N CYS A 24 30.78 -9.52 -11.92
CA CYS A 24 31.33 -10.84 -12.17
C CYS A 24 30.19 -11.77 -12.61
N GLU A 25 30.03 -11.93 -13.92
CA GLU A 25 29.13 -12.90 -14.50
C GLU A 25 29.73 -14.28 -14.19
N VAL A 26 29.35 -14.85 -13.04
CA VAL A 26 29.62 -16.25 -12.75
C VAL A 26 28.81 -17.04 -13.77
N GLN A 27 29.46 -17.35 -14.89
CA GLN A 27 28.92 -18.17 -15.95
C GLN A 27 28.71 -19.58 -15.38
N THR A 28 27.52 -19.80 -14.82
CA THR A 28 27.09 -21.11 -14.34
C THR A 28 27.00 -22.03 -15.56
N LYS A 29 28.03 -22.85 -15.78
CA LYS A 29 28.00 -23.92 -16.78
C LYS A 29 26.80 -24.82 -16.47
N LYS A 30 25.73 -24.70 -17.24
CA LYS A 30 24.58 -25.61 -17.20
C LYS A 30 25.12 -27.05 -17.29
N GLY A 31 24.79 -27.87 -16.31
CA GLY A 31 25.01 -29.31 -16.35
C GLY A 31 26.08 -29.90 -15.41
N PHE A 32 26.86 -29.10 -14.67
CA PHE A 32 27.86 -29.68 -13.74
C PHE A 32 27.23 -30.23 -12.46
N PHE A 33 26.17 -29.59 -11.97
CA PHE A 33 25.50 -29.95 -10.70
C PHE A 33 24.17 -30.68 -10.87
N TYR A 34 23.61 -30.71 -12.09
CA TYR A 34 22.31 -31.30 -12.41
C TYR A 34 22.23 -32.82 -12.17
N LYS A 35 23.37 -33.49 -12.00
CA LYS A 35 23.44 -34.95 -11.79
C LYS A 35 23.45 -35.40 -10.34
N LYS A 36 23.47 -34.49 -9.35
CA LYS A 36 23.82 -34.86 -7.98
C LYS A 36 22.64 -35.27 -7.10
N ALA A 37 21.48 -34.60 -7.18
CA ALA A 37 20.34 -34.93 -6.32
C ALA A 37 19.16 -35.52 -7.09
N LYS A 38 18.56 -36.58 -6.54
CA LYS A 38 17.41 -37.28 -7.12
C LYS A 38 16.20 -37.13 -6.20
N LEU A 39 15.09 -36.63 -6.74
CA LEU A 39 13.78 -36.70 -6.09
C LEU A 39 13.32 -38.17 -6.10
N LEU A 40 12.93 -38.71 -4.95
CA LEU A 40 12.39 -40.06 -4.85
C LEU A 40 10.88 -40.01 -5.10
N HIS A 41 10.39 -40.86 -5.99
CA HIS A 41 8.96 -40.95 -6.28
C HIS A 41 8.25 -41.86 -5.25
N PRO A 42 6.97 -41.58 -4.90
CA PRO A 42 6.19 -42.46 -4.02
C PRO A 42 6.13 -43.88 -4.62
N GLY A 43 6.67 -44.87 -3.91
CA GLY A 43 6.77 -46.27 -4.36
C GLY A 43 8.19 -46.77 -4.69
N GLU A 44 9.20 -45.90 -4.72
CA GLU A 44 10.61 -46.33 -4.62
C GLU A 44 10.93 -46.66 -3.14
N ASP A 45 10.31 -47.71 -2.58
CA ASP A 45 10.58 -48.19 -1.22
C ASP A 45 12.01 -48.74 -1.13
N LEU A 46 12.91 -47.91 -0.62
CA LEU A 46 14.34 -48.16 -0.57
C LEU A 46 14.78 -49.07 0.60
N CYS A 47 13.87 -49.81 1.24
CA CYS A 47 14.24 -50.69 2.36
C CYS A 47 15.16 -51.86 1.94
N CYS A 48 15.43 -52.09 0.64
CA CYS A 48 16.17 -53.26 0.19
C CYS A 48 17.54 -52.99 -0.47
N LEU A 49 18.08 -51.75 -0.52
CA LEU A 49 19.35 -51.52 -1.26
C LEU A 49 20.35 -50.54 -0.66
N ALA A 50 20.16 -50.01 0.56
CA ALA A 50 21.19 -49.22 1.22
C ALA A 50 22.36 -50.12 1.66
N ARG A 51 23.28 -50.43 0.74
CA ARG A 51 24.62 -50.89 1.11
C ARG A 51 25.23 -49.79 2.00
N LEU A 52 25.94 -50.16 3.06
CA LEU A 52 26.66 -49.23 3.97
C LEU A 52 27.50 -48.18 3.21
N ASP A 53 27.95 -48.49 1.99
CA ASP A 53 28.69 -47.58 1.09
C ASP A 53 27.84 -46.42 0.52
N ASP A 54 26.51 -46.55 0.48
CA ASP A 54 25.59 -45.52 -0.04
C ASP A 54 25.24 -44.49 1.06
N GLN A 55 25.20 -44.91 2.34
CA GLN A 55 24.95 -44.04 3.49
C GLN A 55 26.09 -43.04 3.74
N SER A 56 27.34 -43.43 3.45
CA SER A 56 28.50 -42.54 3.56
C SER A 56 28.55 -41.49 2.44
N ARG A 57 27.82 -41.71 1.33
CA ARG A 57 27.85 -40.85 0.13
C ARG A 57 26.60 -39.98 -0.03
N PHE A 58 25.45 -40.46 0.46
CA PHE A 58 24.17 -39.79 0.32
C PHE A 58 23.39 -39.73 1.63
N VAL A 59 22.52 -38.74 1.72
CA VAL A 59 21.55 -38.53 2.79
C VAL A 59 20.14 -38.48 2.20
N ILE A 60 19.16 -38.98 2.96
CA ILE A 60 17.75 -38.88 2.63
C ILE A 60 17.14 -37.77 3.47
N ILE A 61 16.57 -36.78 2.79
CA ILE A 61 15.86 -35.65 3.43
C ILE A 61 14.39 -35.73 3.06
N ASN A 62 13.52 -35.89 4.06
CA ASN A 62 12.08 -35.91 3.90
C ASN A 62 11.50 -34.59 4.39
N VAL A 63 10.91 -33.81 3.47
CA VAL A 63 10.26 -32.54 3.81
C VAL A 63 8.78 -32.62 3.50
N GLY A 64 7.93 -32.54 4.52
CA GLY A 64 6.47 -32.62 4.37
C GLY A 64 6.00 -33.88 3.62
N GLY A 65 6.73 -34.99 3.76
CA GLY A 65 6.44 -36.27 3.10
C GLY A 65 7.16 -36.47 1.75
N ILE A 66 7.84 -35.45 1.21
CA ILE A 66 8.61 -35.59 -0.04
C ILE A 66 10.07 -35.92 0.27
N LYS A 67 10.54 -37.07 -0.23
CA LYS A 67 11.89 -37.58 0.01
C LYS A 67 12.88 -37.18 -1.10
N TYR A 68 14.03 -36.67 -0.69
CA TYR A 68 15.13 -36.25 -1.56
C TYR A 68 16.38 -37.05 -1.22
N LYS A 69 16.99 -37.72 -2.21
CA LYS A 69 18.31 -38.34 -2.06
C LYS A 69 19.38 -37.35 -2.52
N ILE A 70 20.19 -36.89 -1.58
CA ILE A 70 21.16 -35.80 -1.78
C ILE A 70 22.56 -36.29 -1.42
N PRO A 71 23.60 -36.02 -2.24
CA PRO A 71 24.97 -36.35 -1.86
C PRO A 71 25.45 -35.44 -0.73
N TRP A 72 26.22 -35.98 0.21
CA TRP A 72 26.84 -35.16 1.26
C TRP A 72 27.69 -34.02 0.69
N THR A 73 28.35 -34.24 -0.46
CA THR A 73 29.13 -33.20 -1.15
C THR A 73 28.31 -31.99 -1.62
N THR A 74 26.99 -32.12 -1.79
CA THR A 74 26.12 -31.00 -2.14
C THR A 74 25.85 -30.12 -0.92
N LEU A 75 25.65 -30.74 0.25
CA LEU A 75 25.40 -30.02 1.51
C LEU A 75 26.66 -29.32 2.01
N GLU A 76 27.84 -29.88 1.77
CA GLU A 76 29.13 -29.26 2.10
C GLU A 76 29.39 -27.93 1.38
N ASN A 77 28.84 -27.74 0.17
CA ASN A 77 29.02 -26.48 -0.57
C ASN A 77 28.16 -25.34 0.01
N CYS A 78 27.29 -25.64 1.00
CA CYS A 78 26.43 -24.67 1.65
C CYS A 78 26.46 -24.87 3.19
N PRO A 79 27.64 -24.72 3.83
CA PRO A 79 27.85 -25.10 5.23
C PRO A 79 27.05 -24.26 6.23
N LEU A 80 26.61 -23.06 5.84
CA LEU A 80 25.82 -22.15 6.67
C LEU A 80 24.32 -22.48 6.67
N THR A 81 23.86 -23.36 5.79
CA THR A 81 22.46 -23.80 5.76
C THR A 81 22.19 -24.81 6.87
N ARG A 82 20.93 -24.89 7.31
CA ARG A 82 20.47 -25.89 8.30
C ARG A 82 20.87 -27.31 7.89
N LEU A 83 20.80 -27.62 6.59
CA LEU A 83 21.19 -28.92 6.06
C LEU A 83 22.71 -29.18 6.09
N GLY A 84 23.53 -28.14 5.94
CA GLY A 84 24.98 -28.26 6.03
C GLY A 84 25.44 -28.76 7.40
N LYS A 85 24.72 -28.37 8.47
CA LYS A 85 25.00 -28.77 9.85
C LYS A 85 24.79 -30.26 10.11
N LEU A 86 23.92 -30.93 9.35
CA LEU A 86 23.66 -32.37 9.51
C LEU A 86 24.93 -33.22 9.39
N LYS A 87 25.88 -32.80 8.55
CA LYS A 87 27.14 -33.55 8.36
C LYS A 87 28.05 -33.50 9.60
N SER A 88 27.98 -32.42 10.38
CA SER A 88 28.80 -32.25 11.59
C SER A 88 28.19 -32.90 12.83
N CYS A 89 26.94 -33.35 12.77
CA CYS A 89 26.28 -33.97 13.91
C CYS A 89 26.84 -35.37 14.17
N ASN A 90 27.25 -35.64 15.41
CA ASN A 90 27.85 -36.92 15.80
C ASN A 90 27.00 -37.71 16.78
N ASN A 91 25.98 -37.08 17.38
CA ASN A 91 25.09 -37.69 18.35
C ASN A 91 23.63 -37.45 17.97
N TYR A 92 22.74 -38.26 18.54
CA TYR A 92 21.31 -38.22 18.26
C TYR A 92 20.66 -36.90 18.72
N ASP A 93 21.13 -36.34 19.83
CA ASP A 93 20.61 -35.09 20.37
C ASP A 93 20.89 -33.90 19.42
N GLU A 94 22.12 -33.80 18.88
CA GLU A 94 22.49 -32.81 17.85
C GLU A 94 21.70 -32.96 16.55
N ILE A 95 21.27 -34.19 16.22
CA ILE A 95 20.42 -34.44 15.05
C ILE A 95 19.01 -33.89 15.32
N MET A 96 18.46 -34.17 16.49
CA MET A 96 17.11 -33.72 16.88
C MET A 96 17.02 -32.21 17.13
N ASP A 97 18.14 -31.52 17.36
CA ASP A 97 18.18 -30.06 17.36
C ASP A 97 17.98 -29.45 15.95
N ILE A 98 18.18 -30.25 14.89
CA ILE A 98 18.14 -29.79 13.50
C ILE A 98 16.87 -30.23 12.79
N CYS A 99 16.48 -31.49 12.92
CA CYS A 99 15.32 -32.11 12.26
C CYS A 99 14.24 -32.52 13.25
N ASP A 100 13.01 -32.68 12.76
CA ASP A 100 11.85 -32.98 13.60
C ASP A 100 11.75 -34.48 13.94
N ASP A 101 12.27 -35.34 13.07
CA ASP A 101 12.39 -36.79 13.31
C ASP A 101 13.57 -37.38 12.52
N TYR A 102 14.12 -38.51 12.97
CA TYR A 102 15.24 -39.19 12.34
C TYR A 102 15.07 -40.72 12.38
N ASP A 103 14.95 -41.33 11.21
CA ASP A 103 14.91 -42.78 11.06
C ASP A 103 16.32 -43.34 10.83
N VAL A 104 16.84 -43.98 11.88
CA VAL A 104 18.16 -44.64 11.89
C VAL A 104 18.26 -45.78 10.87
N SER A 105 17.14 -46.49 10.61
CA SER A 105 17.14 -47.65 9.72
C SER A 105 17.32 -47.23 8.24
N CYS A 106 16.70 -46.12 7.86
CA CYS A 106 16.75 -45.57 6.50
C CYS A 106 17.80 -44.46 6.34
N ASN A 107 18.42 -43.98 7.43
CA ASN A 107 19.23 -42.76 7.47
C ASN A 107 18.45 -41.57 6.85
N GLU A 108 17.21 -41.40 7.30
CA GLU A 108 16.25 -40.42 6.79
C GLU A 108 15.98 -39.33 7.84
N PHE A 109 16.20 -38.09 7.45
CA PHE A 109 15.94 -36.90 8.27
C PHE A 109 14.62 -36.27 7.85
N PHE A 110 13.69 -36.12 8.78
CA PHE A 110 12.35 -35.57 8.54
C PHE A 110 12.24 -34.12 9.00
N PHE A 111 11.56 -33.31 8.18
CA PHE A 111 11.27 -31.90 8.44
C PHE A 111 9.78 -31.62 8.16
N ASP A 112 9.04 -31.17 9.17
CA ASP A 112 7.63 -30.79 9.08
C ASP A 112 7.48 -29.37 8.50
N ARG A 113 7.94 -29.19 7.26
CA ARG A 113 7.98 -27.90 6.55
C ARG A 113 7.33 -27.98 5.18
N ASN A 114 7.17 -26.82 4.54
CA ASN A 114 6.49 -26.73 3.26
C ASN A 114 7.29 -27.40 2.11
N PRO A 115 6.78 -28.49 1.50
CA PRO A 115 7.50 -29.23 0.46
C PRO A 115 7.70 -28.43 -0.84
N SER A 116 6.79 -27.51 -1.16
CA SER A 116 6.85 -26.67 -2.36
C SER A 116 7.93 -25.59 -2.24
N ALA A 117 8.08 -25.00 -1.05
CA ALA A 117 9.18 -24.07 -0.75
C ALA A 117 10.53 -24.80 -0.82
N PHE A 118 10.61 -25.96 -0.18
CA PHE A 118 11.84 -26.75 -0.16
C PHE A 118 12.28 -27.21 -1.56
N ARG A 119 11.34 -27.53 -2.46
CA ARG A 119 11.67 -27.83 -3.87
C ARG A 119 12.45 -26.70 -4.54
N THR A 120 12.08 -25.46 -4.26
CA THR A 120 12.76 -24.27 -4.80
C THR A 120 14.14 -24.09 -4.18
N ILE A 121 14.25 -24.31 -2.87
CA ILE A 121 15.52 -24.32 -2.14
C ILE A 121 16.46 -25.41 -2.67
N MET A 122 15.93 -26.59 -2.94
CA MET A 122 16.68 -27.69 -3.51
C MET A 122 17.16 -27.38 -4.92
N THR A 123 16.35 -26.67 -5.70
CA THR A 123 16.76 -26.15 -7.01
C THR A 123 17.88 -25.12 -6.87
N PHE A 124 17.87 -24.28 -5.84
CA PHE A 124 18.98 -23.38 -5.54
C PHE A 124 20.26 -24.13 -5.15
N LEU A 125 20.18 -25.12 -4.25
CA LEU A 125 21.34 -25.93 -3.84
C LEU A 125 21.98 -26.71 -5.00
N THR A 126 21.20 -27.01 -6.05
CA THR A 126 21.67 -27.77 -7.21
C THR A 126 22.00 -26.91 -8.42
N ALA A 127 21.29 -25.82 -8.68
CA ALA A 127 21.45 -24.99 -9.87
C ALA A 127 22.10 -23.63 -9.59
N GLY A 128 22.23 -23.23 -8.32
CA GLY A 128 22.78 -21.95 -7.87
C GLY A 128 21.88 -20.74 -8.12
N LYS A 129 20.60 -20.96 -8.51
CA LYS A 129 19.65 -19.86 -8.77
C LYS A 129 18.45 -19.94 -7.84
N LEU A 130 18.29 -18.91 -7.00
CA LEU A 130 17.15 -18.79 -6.10
C LEU A 130 16.13 -17.80 -6.66
N ARG A 131 14.89 -18.26 -6.79
CA ARG A 131 13.76 -17.46 -7.27
C ARG A 131 12.57 -17.71 -6.37
N LEU A 132 11.71 -16.70 -6.21
CA LEU A 132 10.46 -16.89 -5.49
C LEU A 132 9.48 -17.74 -6.31
N LEU A 133 8.73 -18.61 -5.63
CA LEU A 133 7.62 -19.33 -6.23
C LEU A 133 6.43 -18.36 -6.46
N ARG A 134 5.71 -18.51 -7.58
CA ARG A 134 4.58 -17.60 -7.91
C ARG A 134 3.34 -17.90 -7.07
N GLU A 135 3.11 -19.16 -6.74
CA GLU A 135 1.92 -19.64 -6.02
C GLU A 135 2.04 -19.46 -4.49
N MET A 136 3.22 -19.11 -3.99
CA MET A 136 3.49 -18.92 -2.56
C MET A 136 3.61 -17.43 -2.22
N CYS A 137 3.10 -17.05 -1.05
CA CYS A 137 3.32 -15.72 -0.49
C CYS A 137 4.83 -15.48 -0.31
N ALA A 138 5.31 -14.30 -0.73
CA ALA A 138 6.73 -13.95 -0.64
C ALA A 138 7.25 -13.96 0.80
N LEU A 139 6.46 -13.44 1.75
CA LEU A 139 6.81 -13.41 3.18
C LEU A 139 6.87 -14.82 3.79
N SER A 140 5.95 -15.70 3.41
CA SER A 140 6.00 -17.10 3.85
C SER A 140 7.22 -17.82 3.27
N PHE A 141 7.63 -17.50 2.03
CA PHE A 141 8.86 -18.07 1.47
C PHE A 141 10.11 -17.51 2.17
N GLN A 142 10.10 -16.25 2.60
CA GLN A 142 11.17 -15.68 3.41
C GLN A 142 11.34 -16.43 4.74
N GLU A 143 10.25 -16.76 5.43
CA GLU A 143 10.29 -17.59 6.65
C GLU A 143 10.97 -18.94 6.40
N GLU A 144 10.71 -19.56 5.24
CA GLU A 144 11.41 -20.78 4.83
C GLU A 144 12.90 -20.51 4.61
N LEU A 145 13.29 -19.44 3.90
CA LEU A 145 14.71 -19.10 3.72
C LEU A 145 15.43 -18.93 5.07
N VAL A 146 14.82 -18.25 6.03
CA VAL A 146 15.34 -18.09 7.39
C VAL A 146 15.46 -19.45 8.08
N TYR A 147 14.42 -20.29 8.01
CA TYR A 147 14.45 -21.64 8.61
C TYR A 147 15.59 -22.51 8.08
N TRP A 148 15.79 -22.49 6.76
CA TRP A 148 16.82 -23.26 6.07
C TRP A 148 18.22 -22.61 6.14
N GLY A 149 18.34 -21.41 6.69
CA GLY A 149 19.60 -20.68 6.83
C GLY A 149 20.16 -20.18 5.49
N ILE A 150 19.28 -19.75 4.59
CA ILE A 150 19.65 -19.21 3.28
C ILE A 150 19.44 -17.70 3.31
N GLU A 151 20.52 -16.96 3.06
CA GLU A 151 20.44 -15.50 3.01
C GLU A 151 19.65 -15.03 1.79
N GLU A 152 18.84 -13.99 1.98
CA GLU A 152 18.01 -13.37 0.95
C GLU A 152 18.83 -12.75 -0.19
N ASP A 153 20.12 -12.48 0.04
CA ASP A 153 21.04 -11.95 -0.97
C ASP A 153 21.27 -12.90 -2.14
N HIS A 154 20.98 -14.19 -1.97
CA HIS A 154 20.99 -15.17 -3.05
C HIS A 154 19.79 -15.07 -4.00
N LEU A 155 18.74 -14.31 -3.65
CA LEU A 155 17.59 -14.09 -4.51
C LEU A 155 17.99 -13.26 -5.74
N GLU A 156 17.55 -13.71 -6.91
CA GLU A 156 17.61 -12.91 -8.13
C GLU A 156 16.96 -11.53 -7.90
N TRP A 157 17.51 -10.48 -8.54
CA TRP A 157 17.12 -9.09 -8.27
C TRP A 157 15.60 -8.85 -8.34
N CYS A 158 14.92 -9.45 -9.33
CA CYS A 158 13.46 -9.30 -9.50
C CYS A 158 12.68 -9.90 -8.32
N CYS A 159 13.18 -11.01 -7.77
CA CYS A 159 12.61 -11.71 -6.64
C CYS A 159 12.87 -10.94 -5.34
N LYS A 160 14.09 -10.44 -5.16
CA LYS A 160 14.46 -9.60 -4.01
C LYS A 160 13.66 -8.30 -3.95
N LYS A 161 13.47 -7.63 -5.10
CA LYS A 161 12.60 -6.45 -5.20
C LYS A 161 11.17 -6.77 -4.80
N ARG A 162 10.62 -7.88 -5.30
CA ARG A 162 9.25 -8.32 -4.97
C ARG A 162 9.08 -8.66 -3.50
N LEU A 163 10.10 -9.28 -2.87
CA LEU A 163 10.08 -9.58 -1.44
C LEU A 163 10.02 -8.28 -0.62
N ARG A 164 10.95 -7.34 -0.86
CA ARG A 164 10.97 -6.05 -0.15
C ARG A 164 9.66 -5.27 -0.24
N GLN A 165 9.07 -5.22 -1.44
CA GLN A 165 7.77 -4.59 -1.60
C GLN A 165 6.69 -5.22 -0.69
N LYS A 166 6.70 -6.55 -0.55
CA LYS A 166 5.74 -7.24 0.32
C LYS A 166 6.02 -7.02 1.81
N GLU A 167 7.27 -6.83 2.20
CA GLU A 167 7.63 -6.47 3.57
C GLU A 167 7.15 -5.05 3.92
N GLU A 168 7.34 -4.10 3.01
CA GLU A 168 6.84 -2.73 3.15
C GLU A 168 5.32 -2.69 3.28
N GLU A 169 4.59 -3.36 2.38
CA GLU A 169 3.12 -3.48 2.43
C GLU A 169 2.64 -4.10 3.78
N ALA A 170 3.33 -5.12 4.27
CA ALA A 170 3.00 -5.75 5.55
C ALA A 170 3.35 -4.86 6.76
N ALA A 171 4.42 -4.08 6.68
CA ALA A 171 4.80 -3.13 7.71
C ALA A 171 3.77 -1.99 7.82
N GLU A 172 3.30 -1.45 6.69
CA GLU A 172 2.25 -0.44 6.64
C GLU A 172 0.93 -0.97 7.22
N ALA A 173 0.53 -2.19 6.85
CA ALA A 173 -0.67 -2.82 7.39
C ALA A 173 -0.61 -2.98 8.93
N ARG A 174 0.54 -3.38 9.48
CA ARG A 174 0.75 -3.50 10.94
C ARG A 174 0.69 -2.16 11.66
N LEU A 175 1.17 -1.08 11.03
CA LEU A 175 1.05 0.27 11.58
C LEU A 175 -0.41 0.72 11.63
N PHE A 176 -1.16 0.50 10.54
CA PHE A 176 -2.58 0.80 10.48
C PHE A 176 -3.38 0.02 11.53
N GLU A 177 -3.14 -1.28 11.68
CA GLU A 177 -3.77 -2.11 12.72
C GLU A 177 -3.46 -1.59 14.13
N ARG A 178 -2.21 -1.21 14.40
CA ARG A 178 -1.80 -0.64 15.69
C ARG A 178 -2.51 0.69 15.97
N GLU A 179 -2.66 1.55 14.96
CA GLU A 179 -3.39 2.82 15.09
C GLU A 179 -4.87 2.57 15.40
N MET A 180 -5.51 1.58 14.76
CA MET A 180 -6.89 1.19 15.08
C MET A 180 -7.04 0.70 16.52
N VAL A 181 -6.16 -0.20 16.97
CA VAL A 181 -6.17 -0.72 18.36
C VAL A 181 -5.88 0.38 19.38
N PHE A 182 -4.96 1.29 19.10
CA PHE A 182 -4.66 2.42 19.98
C PHE A 182 -5.85 3.38 20.11
N ASN A 183 -6.53 3.67 19.00
CA ASN A 183 -7.75 4.48 19.01
C ASN A 183 -8.87 3.78 19.80
N GLU A 184 -9.04 2.46 19.66
CA GLU A 184 -10.01 1.69 20.47
C GLU A 184 -9.66 1.69 21.97
N ALA A 185 -8.39 1.50 22.32
CA ALA A 185 -7.94 1.45 23.72
C ALA A 185 -8.05 2.82 24.43
N THR A 186 -7.66 3.91 23.75
CA THR A 186 -7.82 5.29 24.25
C THR A 186 -9.30 5.63 24.46
N GLN A 187 -10.18 5.09 23.61
CA GLN A 187 -11.63 5.26 23.71
C GLN A 187 -12.28 4.48 24.87
N CYS A 188 -11.65 3.43 25.40
CA CYS A 188 -12.12 2.69 26.57
C CYS A 188 -11.71 3.34 27.91
N ALA A 189 -10.61 4.09 27.94
CA ALA A 189 -10.14 4.78 29.16
C ALA A 189 -10.95 6.04 29.53
N PHE A 190 -11.79 6.57 28.62
CA PHE A 190 -12.58 7.79 28.79
C PHE A 190 -14.05 7.53 29.20
N GLN A 191 -14.27 6.57 30.12
CA GLN A 191 -15.58 6.05 30.53
C GLN A 191 -16.42 6.99 31.43
N ASP A 192 -16.19 8.31 31.42
CA ASP A 192 -16.90 9.26 32.31
C ASP A 192 -17.88 10.22 31.60
N SER A 193 -18.21 9.98 30.31
CA SER A 193 -19.11 10.85 29.52
C SER A 193 -20.10 10.08 28.60
N SER A 194 -20.71 9.01 29.12
CA SER A 194 -21.38 7.92 28.37
C SER A 194 -22.42 8.30 27.30
N ARG A 195 -23.14 9.42 27.41
CA ARG A 195 -24.16 9.82 26.40
C ARG A 195 -23.64 10.80 25.36
N LEU A 196 -22.76 11.73 25.76
CA LEU A 196 -22.16 12.69 24.84
C LEU A 196 -21.15 11.99 23.93
N SER A 197 -20.37 11.06 24.48
CA SER A 197 -19.42 10.25 23.70
C SER A 197 -20.13 9.35 22.69
N LEU A 198 -21.27 8.74 23.03
CA LEU A 198 -22.05 7.93 22.11
C LEU A 198 -22.66 8.76 20.96
N CYS A 199 -23.12 9.98 21.28
CA CYS A 199 -23.61 10.93 20.28
C CYS A 199 -22.49 11.37 19.33
N MET A 200 -21.31 11.71 19.88
CA MET A 200 -20.15 12.10 19.10
C MET A 200 -19.63 10.96 18.22
N ARG A 201 -19.68 9.70 18.68
CA ARG A 201 -19.38 8.51 17.86
C ARG A 201 -20.34 8.35 16.69
N LYS A 202 -21.66 8.44 16.92
CA LYS A 202 -22.66 8.38 15.84
C LYS A 202 -22.50 9.52 14.84
N LEU A 203 -22.17 10.72 15.31
CA LEU A 203 -21.88 11.86 14.44
C LEU A 203 -20.59 11.64 13.64
N ARG A 204 -19.55 11.06 14.26
CA ARG A 204 -18.31 10.69 13.58
C ARG A 204 -18.53 9.66 12.50
N ASP A 205 -19.21 8.57 12.83
CA ASP A 205 -19.54 7.53 11.86
C ASP A 205 -20.40 8.07 10.72
N MET A 206 -21.32 9.00 10.99
CA MET A 206 -22.13 9.65 9.95
C MET A 206 -21.30 10.53 9.01
N VAL A 207 -20.28 11.23 9.52
CA VAL A 207 -19.51 12.24 8.76
C VAL A 207 -18.31 11.63 8.05
N GLU A 208 -17.63 10.65 8.66
CA GLU A 208 -16.40 10.04 8.12
C GLU A 208 -16.69 8.78 7.28
N ASN A 209 -17.73 8.01 7.62
CA ASN A 209 -18.04 6.75 6.96
C ASN A 209 -19.31 6.86 6.10
N PRO A 210 -19.20 6.99 4.76
CA PRO A 210 -20.37 7.03 3.88
C PRO A 210 -21.19 5.72 3.88
N HIS A 211 -20.61 4.64 4.40
CA HIS A 211 -21.24 3.32 4.52
C HIS A 211 -21.80 3.02 5.92
N SER A 212 -21.71 3.94 6.88
CA SER A 212 -22.14 3.73 8.29
C SER A 212 -23.65 3.54 8.49
N GLY A 213 -24.45 3.72 7.44
CA GLY A 213 -25.90 3.48 7.45
C GLY A 213 -26.66 4.50 6.60
N ILE A 214 -27.97 4.59 6.82
CA ILE A 214 -28.84 5.59 6.19
C ILE A 214 -28.38 7.04 6.44
N PRO A 215 -28.03 7.48 7.66
CA PRO A 215 -27.64 8.87 7.89
C PRO A 215 -26.32 9.25 7.21
N GLY A 216 -25.33 8.36 7.21
CA GLY A 216 -24.05 8.58 6.51
C GLY A 216 -24.23 8.68 4.99
N LYS A 217 -25.09 7.85 4.41
CA LYS A 217 -25.44 7.92 2.98
C LYS A 217 -26.14 9.24 2.62
N ILE A 218 -27.07 9.71 3.46
CA ILE A 218 -27.76 10.99 3.25
C ILE A 218 -26.76 12.15 3.34
N PHE A 219 -25.91 12.16 4.36
CA PHE A 219 -24.90 13.20 4.54
C PHE A 219 -23.92 13.24 3.35
N ALA A 220 -23.39 12.09 2.93
CA ALA A 220 -22.51 12.00 1.76
C ALA A 220 -23.21 12.47 0.48
N CYS A 221 -24.46 12.09 0.25
CA CYS A 221 -25.24 12.51 -0.91
C CYS A 221 -25.46 14.03 -0.94
N ILE A 222 -25.79 14.64 0.21
CA ILE A 222 -25.95 16.09 0.34
C ILE A 222 -24.62 16.79 0.07
N SER A 223 -23.51 16.33 0.68
CA SER A 223 -22.19 16.92 0.47
C SER A 223 -21.74 16.86 -0.98
N ILE A 224 -21.93 15.72 -1.66
CA ILE A 224 -21.64 15.59 -3.10
C ILE A 224 -22.50 16.55 -3.93
N SER A 225 -23.78 16.71 -3.57
CA SER A 225 -24.69 17.62 -4.27
C SER A 225 -24.25 19.07 -4.15
N PHE A 226 -23.85 19.53 -2.95
CA PHE A 226 -23.32 20.88 -2.75
C PHE A 226 -22.03 21.12 -3.53
N VAL A 227 -21.15 20.13 -3.59
CA VAL A 227 -19.93 20.22 -4.40
C VAL A 227 -20.28 20.36 -5.89
N ALA A 228 -21.21 19.56 -6.42
CA ALA A 228 -21.68 19.69 -7.79
C ALA A 228 -22.33 21.06 -8.08
N ILE A 229 -23.15 21.57 -7.16
CA ILE A 229 -23.77 22.90 -7.26
C ILE A 229 -22.70 23.99 -7.33
N THR A 230 -21.65 23.91 -6.50
CA THR A 230 -20.54 24.89 -6.57
C THR A 230 -19.76 24.83 -7.88
N ALA A 231 -19.55 23.63 -8.44
CA ALA A 231 -18.89 23.48 -9.74
C ALA A 231 -19.72 24.10 -10.86
N VAL A 232 -21.03 23.84 -10.90
CA VAL A 232 -21.93 24.43 -11.90
C VAL A 232 -21.98 25.96 -11.76
N SER A 233 -22.09 26.47 -10.52
CA SER A 233 -22.08 27.91 -10.25
C SER A 233 -20.78 28.59 -10.72
N LEU A 234 -19.64 27.92 -10.56
CA LEU A 234 -18.36 28.39 -11.07
C LEU A 234 -18.33 28.42 -12.60
N CYS A 235 -18.85 27.38 -13.25
CA CYS A 235 -18.96 27.35 -14.71
C CYS A 235 -19.80 28.52 -15.24
N ILE A 236 -20.95 28.80 -14.61
CA ILE A 236 -21.82 29.93 -14.96
C ILE A 236 -21.10 31.26 -14.74
N SER A 237 -20.41 31.44 -13.60
CA SER A 237 -19.64 32.66 -13.27
C SER A 237 -18.44 32.89 -14.20
N THR A 238 -18.03 31.87 -14.95
CA THR A 238 -16.93 31.96 -15.92
C THR A 238 -17.43 32.30 -17.33
N MET A 239 -18.74 32.22 -17.59
CA MET A 239 -19.30 32.55 -18.89
C MET A 239 -19.12 34.04 -19.22
N PRO A 240 -18.65 34.39 -20.44
CA PRO A 240 -18.36 35.77 -20.83
C PRO A 240 -19.62 36.65 -20.82
N ASP A 241 -20.77 36.07 -21.17
CA ASP A 241 -22.08 36.76 -21.21
C ASP A 241 -22.49 37.29 -19.82
N VAL A 242 -22.18 36.53 -18.76
CA VAL A 242 -22.46 36.92 -17.36
C VAL A 242 -21.50 38.01 -16.89
N ARG A 243 -20.23 37.97 -17.34
CA ARG A 243 -19.22 38.98 -17.01
C ARG A 243 -19.50 40.33 -17.67
N GLU A 244 -19.97 40.31 -18.92
CA GLU A 244 -20.34 41.54 -19.62
C GLU A 244 -21.65 42.17 -19.09
N GLU A 245 -22.60 41.38 -18.59
CA GLU A 245 -23.79 41.88 -17.87
C GLU A 245 -23.43 42.53 -16.51
N GLU A 246 -22.41 41.99 -15.81
CA GLU A 246 -21.88 42.54 -14.55
C GLU A 246 -21.21 43.92 -14.76
N ASP A 247 -20.38 44.04 -15.81
CA ASP A 247 -19.70 45.30 -16.19
C ASP A 247 -20.68 46.40 -16.66
N ARG A 248 -21.87 46.03 -17.16
CA ARG A 248 -22.94 46.95 -17.59
C ARG A 248 -23.85 47.44 -16.46
N GLY A 249 -23.72 46.88 -15.25
CA GLY A 249 -24.49 47.32 -14.07
C GLY A 249 -25.97 46.89 -14.05
N GLU A 250 -26.42 46.09 -15.01
CA GLU A 250 -27.82 45.61 -15.11
C GLU A 250 -28.07 44.32 -14.29
N CYS A 251 -27.01 43.71 -13.78
CA CYS A 251 -27.02 42.37 -13.19
C CYS A 251 -27.53 42.32 -11.74
N SER A 252 -28.61 43.03 -11.37
CA SER A 252 -29.03 43.08 -9.96
C SER A 252 -29.60 41.76 -9.44
N ARG A 253 -30.44 41.06 -10.22
CA ARG A 253 -31.15 39.86 -9.72
C ARG A 253 -30.36 38.55 -9.87
N LYS A 254 -29.76 38.29 -11.04
CA LYS A 254 -28.96 37.08 -11.26
C LYS A 254 -27.69 37.06 -10.40
N CYS A 255 -27.00 38.20 -10.24
CA CYS A 255 -25.83 38.30 -9.36
C CYS A 255 -26.20 38.07 -7.90
N TYR A 256 -27.33 38.62 -7.45
CA TYR A 256 -27.86 38.35 -6.11
C TYR A 256 -28.16 36.86 -5.90
N ASP A 257 -28.81 36.20 -6.86
CA ASP A 257 -29.12 34.77 -6.75
C ASP A 257 -27.84 33.91 -6.73
N ILE A 258 -26.82 34.24 -7.53
CA ILE A 258 -25.51 33.57 -7.53
C ILE A 258 -24.76 33.80 -6.20
N PHE A 259 -24.80 35.03 -5.68
CA PHE A 259 -24.20 35.38 -4.39
C PHE A 259 -24.87 34.65 -3.22
N VAL A 260 -26.20 34.56 -3.21
CA VAL A 260 -26.96 33.79 -2.22
C VAL A 260 -26.60 32.31 -2.30
N LEU A 261 -26.55 31.74 -3.51
CA LEU A 261 -26.18 30.34 -3.71
C LEU A 261 -24.74 30.05 -3.23
N GLU A 262 -23.79 30.94 -3.54
CA GLU A 262 -22.41 30.82 -3.05
C GLU A 262 -22.36 30.88 -1.51
N THR A 263 -23.12 31.80 -0.91
CA THR A 263 -23.20 31.96 0.55
C THR A 263 -23.71 30.68 1.23
N VAL A 264 -24.77 30.08 0.70
CA VAL A 264 -25.34 28.83 1.24
C VAL A 264 -24.35 27.67 1.10
N CYS A 265 -23.66 27.56 -0.04
CA CYS A 265 -22.67 26.50 -0.24
C CYS A 265 -21.47 26.63 0.69
N VAL A 266 -20.95 27.86 0.88
CA VAL A 266 -19.86 28.11 1.83
C VAL A 266 -20.30 27.83 3.25
N ALA A 267 -21.53 28.19 3.63
CA ALA A 267 -22.07 27.86 4.95
C ALA A 267 -22.13 26.35 5.20
N TRP A 268 -22.53 25.56 4.19
CA TRP A 268 -22.51 24.09 4.27
C TRP A 268 -21.09 23.54 4.45
N PHE A 269 -20.12 24.01 3.66
CA PHE A 269 -18.73 23.57 3.80
C PHE A 269 -18.09 23.98 5.13
N SER A 270 -18.38 25.17 5.63
CA SER A 270 -17.99 25.60 6.97
C SER A 270 -18.61 24.68 8.03
N PHE A 271 -19.88 24.28 7.86
CA PHE A 271 -20.53 23.34 8.76
C PHE A 271 -19.88 21.95 8.73
N GLU A 272 -19.60 21.39 7.55
CA GLU A 272 -18.87 20.12 7.43
C GLU A 272 -17.49 20.19 8.11
N PHE A 273 -16.74 21.26 7.84
CA PHE A 273 -15.43 21.48 8.44
C PHE A 273 -15.51 21.62 9.96
N LEU A 274 -16.51 22.33 10.49
CA LEU A 274 -16.74 22.45 11.93
C LEU A 274 -17.09 21.11 12.55
N LEU A 275 -17.94 20.30 11.91
CA LEU A 275 -18.28 18.96 12.40
C LEU A 275 -17.02 18.08 12.49
N ARG A 276 -16.18 18.05 11.45
CA ARG A 276 -14.92 17.30 11.47
C ARG A 276 -13.94 17.86 12.51
N SER A 277 -13.86 19.17 12.63
CA SER A 277 -13.01 19.84 13.62
C SER A 277 -13.43 19.48 15.04
N ILE A 278 -14.73 19.48 15.38
CA ILE A 278 -15.24 19.09 16.71
C ILE A 278 -14.85 17.65 17.04
N GLN A 279 -14.87 16.74 16.06
CA GLN A 279 -14.54 15.33 16.22
C GLN A 279 -13.04 15.07 16.41
N ALA A 280 -12.17 15.96 15.94
CA ALA A 280 -10.73 15.80 16.03
C ALA A 280 -10.20 16.00 17.46
N GLU A 281 -9.40 15.05 17.94
CA GLU A 281 -8.76 15.12 19.27
C GLU A 281 -7.69 16.21 19.32
N ASN A 282 -6.88 16.32 18.26
CA ASN A 282 -5.81 17.31 18.14
C ASN A 282 -6.07 18.28 16.97
N LYS A 283 -6.52 19.50 17.27
CA LYS A 283 -6.86 20.49 16.23
C LYS A 283 -5.68 20.82 15.32
N CYS A 284 -4.46 20.96 15.87
CA CYS A 284 -3.27 21.27 15.07
C CYS A 284 -2.81 20.12 14.16
N ALA A 285 -3.05 18.87 14.56
CA ALA A 285 -2.76 17.72 13.71
C ALA A 285 -3.82 17.59 12.61
N PHE A 286 -5.09 17.79 12.95
CA PHE A 286 -6.22 17.81 12.03
C PHE A 286 -6.06 18.86 10.92
N LEU A 287 -5.65 20.09 11.26
CA LEU A 287 -5.44 21.15 10.28
C LEU A 287 -4.29 20.87 9.28
N LYS A 288 -3.39 19.94 9.60
CA LYS A 288 -2.26 19.56 8.74
C LYS A 288 -2.60 18.43 7.75
N THR A 289 -3.76 17.79 7.89
CA THR A 289 -4.20 16.74 6.95
C THR A 289 -4.54 17.37 5.60
N PRO A 290 -4.07 16.80 4.47
CA PRO A 290 -4.25 17.41 3.14
C PRO A 290 -5.71 17.68 2.79
N LEU A 291 -6.62 16.78 3.16
CA LEU A 291 -8.07 16.94 2.94
C LEU A 291 -8.65 18.16 3.68
N ASN A 292 -8.21 18.40 4.91
CA ASN A 292 -8.68 19.53 5.72
C ASN A 292 -8.09 20.87 5.24
N ILE A 293 -6.87 20.84 4.68
CA ILE A 293 -6.27 22.03 4.05
C ILE A 293 -7.10 22.45 2.84
N ILE A 294 -7.54 21.49 2.02
CA ILE A 294 -8.42 21.74 0.86
C ILE A 294 -9.77 22.34 1.33
N ASP A 295 -10.38 21.79 2.38
CA ASP A 295 -11.63 22.32 2.95
C ASP A 295 -11.49 23.77 3.43
N ILE A 296 -10.35 24.13 4.04
CA ILE A 296 -10.07 25.51 4.48
C ILE A 296 -9.89 26.43 3.28
N LEU A 297 -9.06 26.04 2.31
CA LEU A 297 -8.81 26.82 1.10
C LEU A 297 -10.09 27.03 0.29
N ALA A 298 -11.02 26.09 0.36
CA ALA A 298 -12.34 26.22 -0.24
C ALA A 298 -13.16 27.35 0.40
N ILE A 299 -13.26 27.45 1.73
CA ILE A 299 -14.13 28.46 2.37
C ILE A 299 -13.48 29.84 2.53
N LEU A 300 -12.16 29.90 2.67
CA LEU A 300 -11.36 31.11 2.93
C LEU A 300 -11.68 32.33 2.05
N PRO A 301 -11.84 32.22 0.72
CA PRO A 301 -11.92 33.39 -0.16
C PRO A 301 -13.16 34.22 0.08
N PHE A 302 -14.29 33.53 0.32
CA PHE A 302 -15.57 34.17 0.59
C PHE A 302 -15.53 34.97 1.89
N TYR A 303 -14.93 34.39 2.95
CA TYR A 303 -14.76 35.11 4.21
C TYR A 303 -13.80 36.30 4.08
N ILE A 304 -12.73 36.19 3.29
CA ILE A 304 -11.82 37.31 3.02
C ILE A 304 -12.57 38.44 2.29
N SER A 305 -13.34 38.13 1.24
CA SER A 305 -14.14 39.13 0.51
C SER A 305 -15.13 39.84 1.43
N LEU A 306 -15.88 39.10 2.26
CA LEU A 306 -16.80 39.70 3.23
C LEU A 306 -16.09 40.63 4.23
N ILE A 307 -14.91 40.23 4.74
CA ILE A 307 -14.14 41.07 5.66
C ILE A 307 -13.70 42.36 4.97
N VAL A 308 -13.22 42.28 3.72
CA VAL A 308 -12.78 43.44 2.94
C VAL A 308 -13.95 44.38 2.64
N ASP A 309 -15.12 43.87 2.31
CA ASP A 309 -16.32 44.67 2.05
C ASP A 309 -16.80 45.39 3.32
N VAL A 310 -16.80 44.71 4.47
CA VAL A 310 -17.16 45.30 5.76
C VAL A 310 -16.17 46.38 6.18
N VAL A 311 -14.86 46.16 6.00
CA VAL A 311 -13.82 47.14 6.31
C VAL A 311 -13.89 48.35 5.37
N SER A 312 -14.18 48.13 4.09
CA SER A 312 -14.33 49.20 3.10
C SER A 312 -15.55 50.07 3.37
N THR A 313 -16.69 49.44 3.71
CA THR A 313 -17.93 50.14 4.09
C THR A 313 -17.76 50.98 5.35
N LYS A 314 -16.97 50.49 6.32
CA LYS A 314 -16.62 51.22 7.55
C LYS A 314 -15.67 52.39 7.31
N ASN A 315 -14.87 52.35 6.25
CA ASN A 315 -13.85 53.36 5.90
C ASN A 315 -14.30 54.37 4.83
N SER A 316 -15.62 54.60 4.68
CA SER A 316 -16.23 55.49 3.69
C SER A 316 -15.83 56.97 3.82
N SER A 317 -14.59 57.32 3.46
CA SER A 317 -14.14 58.70 3.24
C SER A 317 -12.96 58.85 2.25
N ARG A 318 -12.58 57.83 1.47
CA ARG A 318 -11.62 58.01 0.35
C ARG A 318 -12.00 57.22 -0.91
N PRO A 319 -12.26 57.89 -2.05
CA PRO A 319 -12.45 57.22 -3.33
C PRO A 319 -11.07 56.88 -3.92
N GLY A 320 -10.73 55.60 -3.99
CA GLY A 320 -9.46 55.15 -4.58
C GLY A 320 -9.16 53.65 -4.52
N GLY A 321 -10.16 52.78 -4.31
CA GLY A 321 -9.97 51.35 -4.04
C GLY A 321 -10.10 50.41 -5.25
N GLY A 322 -9.57 50.77 -6.43
CA GLY A 322 -9.79 49.98 -7.66
C GLY A 322 -8.81 48.81 -7.91
N ALA A 323 -7.70 48.73 -7.16
CA ALA A 323 -6.64 47.75 -7.43
C ALA A 323 -6.74 46.49 -6.55
N GLY A 324 -7.09 46.62 -5.26
CA GLY A 324 -7.24 45.48 -4.35
C GLY A 324 -8.40 44.55 -4.73
N ASN A 325 -9.51 45.12 -5.23
CA ASN A 325 -10.69 44.36 -5.63
C ASN A 325 -10.38 43.38 -6.77
N LYS A 326 -9.61 43.82 -7.78
CA LYS A 326 -9.25 42.99 -8.94
C LYS A 326 -8.35 41.81 -8.60
N TYR A 327 -7.45 41.97 -7.64
CA TYR A 327 -6.63 40.86 -7.14
C TYR A 327 -7.46 39.89 -6.31
N LEU A 328 -8.36 40.39 -5.47
CA LEU A 328 -9.28 39.56 -4.67
C LEU A 328 -10.29 38.82 -5.54
N GLU A 329 -10.79 39.42 -6.62
CA GLU A 329 -11.62 38.75 -7.64
C GLU A 329 -10.84 37.63 -8.34
N ARG A 330 -9.59 37.89 -8.76
CA ARG A 330 -8.74 36.88 -9.41
C ARG A 330 -8.36 35.74 -8.46
N VAL A 331 -8.03 36.06 -7.22
CA VAL A 331 -7.71 35.08 -6.16
C VAL A 331 -8.96 34.31 -5.73
N GLY A 332 -10.11 34.99 -5.66
CA GLY A 332 -11.42 34.39 -5.42
C GLY A 332 -11.81 33.40 -6.51
N LEU A 333 -11.56 33.73 -7.79
CA LEU A 333 -11.75 32.80 -8.91
C LEU A 333 -10.85 31.56 -8.79
N VAL A 334 -9.54 31.75 -8.54
CA VAL A 334 -8.59 30.63 -8.38
C VAL A 334 -8.96 29.74 -7.19
N LEU A 335 -9.36 30.33 -6.07
CA LEU A 335 -9.76 29.56 -4.89
C LEU A 335 -11.15 28.93 -5.05
N ARG A 336 -12.07 29.53 -5.82
CA ARG A 336 -13.33 28.88 -6.25
C ARG A 336 -13.05 27.66 -7.14
N PHE A 337 -12.03 27.70 -7.99
CA PHE A 337 -11.55 26.52 -8.73
C PHE A 337 -11.01 25.42 -7.80
N LEU A 338 -10.29 25.79 -6.74
CA LEU A 338 -9.82 24.83 -5.74
C LEU A 338 -10.97 24.13 -4.99
N ARG A 339 -12.15 24.75 -4.86
CA ARG A 339 -13.38 24.09 -4.34
C ARG A 339 -13.80 22.88 -5.19
N ALA A 340 -13.66 22.99 -6.51
CA ALA A 340 -14.05 21.92 -7.43
C ALA A 340 -13.06 20.73 -7.42
N LEU A 341 -11.82 20.94 -6.96
CA LEU A 341 -10.83 19.86 -6.79
C LEU A 341 -11.14 18.94 -5.61
N ARG A 342 -12.05 19.31 -4.69
CA ARG A 342 -12.51 18.44 -3.59
C ARG A 342 -13.22 17.17 -4.08
N ILE A 343 -13.60 17.10 -5.36
CA ILE A 343 -14.23 15.93 -5.99
C ILE A 343 -13.21 14.79 -6.26
N LEU A 344 -11.91 15.10 -6.34
CA LEU A 344 -10.85 14.18 -6.77
C LEU A 344 -10.14 13.48 -5.61
#